data_AF-A0A2N1MHV6-F1
#
_entry.id   AF-A0A2N1MHV6-F1
#
_cell.length_a   1.000
_cell.length_b   1.000
_cell.length_c   1.000
_cell.angle_alpha   90.00
_cell.angle_beta   90.00
_cell.angle_gamma   90.00
#
_symmetry.space_group_name_H-M   'P 1'
#
loop_
_entity.id
_entity.type
_entity.pdbx_description
1 polymer ?
#
loop_
_entity_poly.entity_id
_entity_poly.type
_entity_poly.pdbx_seq_one_letter_code
_entity_poly.pdbx_strand_id
1 'polypeptide(L)'
;MVIIEEIGNYPEDDTIIYKQRNEKGIVNRSFTYKIITVGKYPDKKILQVTRAPNCYPIPDDYKIQTKWGRGNENKKFTESNAKTSGILLFGLQLNKLKEYRETKSVKPHTKILKPVNEMTTSGLTKRATKISSKVSEQFSEIANNYYLSEDVPLLKSIEFSVKDKRYDIYYGKENQVLKHKKEVAIVRAMDKSRISRDGYRYLTAIEPNLPKENAISEQKVFINNLMEQNVKIKIINIEATAAVDPDEVPHIMDENIVETVINSVGKAGVRSIKEILIFLIPSLVRKNILNSSQPIISIRISGDGRNVGRKVKHVMITFAILNHKKVLFSPEYHYTLILYPGSEEYNTLDITTRLLREELWQLKNQGLTIGNVHWKFELYFSSDWKFLITCLGFNSPTSNYFCPWCLIKKNQH
;
A
#
# COMPACT_ATOMS: atom_id res chain seq x y z
N MET A 1 27.34 -50.96 -11.91
CA MET A 1 27.23 -50.09 -13.10
C MET A 1 26.22 -50.69 -14.06
N VAL A 2 25.31 -49.88 -14.59
CA VAL A 2 24.25 -50.36 -15.49
C VAL A 2 24.52 -49.81 -16.88
N ILE A 3 24.68 -50.68 -17.87
CA ILE A 3 24.94 -50.28 -19.26
C ILE A 3 23.59 -50.09 -19.95
N ILE A 4 23.42 -48.94 -20.59
CA ILE A 4 22.20 -48.53 -21.25
C ILE A 4 22.43 -48.55 -22.76
N GLU A 5 21.53 -49.20 -23.49
CA GLU A 5 21.58 -49.31 -24.95
C GLU A 5 20.21 -48.91 -25.54
N GLU A 6 20.22 -47.93 -26.45
CA GLU A 6 19.05 -47.50 -27.22
C GLU A 6 19.20 -47.93 -28.68
N ILE A 7 18.18 -48.61 -29.21
CA ILE A 7 18.17 -49.15 -30.58
C ILE A 7 16.94 -48.59 -31.29
N GLY A 8 17.15 -47.77 -32.32
CA GLY A 8 16.10 -47.18 -33.13
C GLY A 8 16.65 -46.12 -34.08
N ASN A 9 15.94 -45.86 -35.18
CA ASN A 9 16.37 -44.96 -36.25
C ASN A 9 15.41 -43.78 -36.46
N TYR A 10 14.88 -43.23 -35.36
CA TYR A 10 13.98 -42.08 -35.40
C TYR A 10 14.64 -40.87 -36.11
N PRO A 11 13.95 -40.17 -37.02
CA PRO A 11 12.50 -40.21 -37.30
C PRO A 11 12.04 -41.19 -38.40
N GLU A 12 12.94 -42.01 -38.96
CA GLU A 12 12.57 -42.96 -40.02
C GLU A 12 11.72 -44.11 -39.48
N ASP A 13 11.93 -44.49 -38.23
CA ASP A 13 11.07 -45.38 -37.45
C ASP A 13 10.70 -44.73 -36.11
N ASP A 14 9.40 -44.65 -35.83
CA ASP A 14 8.84 -44.12 -34.58
C ASP A 14 9.05 -45.06 -33.38
N THR A 15 9.58 -46.25 -33.62
CA THR A 15 9.82 -47.28 -32.61
C THR A 15 11.26 -47.23 -32.10
N ILE A 16 11.42 -47.13 -30.78
CA ILE A 16 12.73 -47.17 -30.13
C ILE A 16 12.71 -48.21 -29.02
N ILE A 17 13.72 -49.08 -29.02
CA ILE A 17 13.91 -50.13 -28.03
C ILE A 17 15.02 -49.71 -27.09
N TYR A 18 14.69 -49.62 -25.80
CA TYR A 18 15.64 -49.36 -24.74
C TYR A 18 15.96 -50.66 -24.00
N LYS A 19 17.24 -50.95 -23.82
CA LYS A 19 17.72 -52.12 -23.07
C LYS A 19 18.62 -51.68 -21.93
N GLN A 20 18.32 -52.18 -20.74
CA GLN A 20 19.14 -52.03 -19.55
C GLN A 20 19.89 -53.34 -19.30
N ARG A 21 21.22 -53.30 -19.41
CA ARG A 21 22.10 -54.46 -19.22
C ARG A 21 22.85 -54.37 -17.90
N ASN A 22 23.04 -55.52 -17.25
CA ASN A 22 23.95 -55.62 -16.11
C ASN A 22 25.42 -55.62 -16.57
N GLU A 23 26.35 -55.59 -15.63
CA GLU A 23 27.80 -55.57 -15.88
C GLU A 23 28.29 -56.79 -16.69
N LYS A 24 27.51 -57.88 -16.71
CA LYS A 24 27.79 -59.11 -17.47
C LYS A 24 27.16 -59.09 -18.88
N GLY A 25 26.62 -57.96 -19.34
CA GLY A 25 26.02 -57.79 -20.67
C GLY A 25 24.62 -58.39 -20.83
N ILE A 26 24.04 -58.97 -19.78
CA ILE A 26 22.71 -59.59 -19.81
C ILE A 26 21.64 -58.51 -19.65
N VAL A 27 20.63 -58.55 -20.51
CA VAL A 27 19.50 -57.61 -20.48
C VAL A 27 18.63 -57.89 -19.26
N ASN A 28 18.67 -56.98 -18.28
CA ASN A 28 17.82 -57.04 -17.09
C ASN A 28 16.40 -56.53 -17.38
N ARG A 29 16.27 -55.49 -18.21
CA ARG A 29 14.98 -54.88 -18.60
C ARG A 29 15.04 -54.38 -20.03
N SER A 30 13.94 -54.55 -20.77
CA SER A 30 13.78 -53.96 -22.10
C SER A 30 12.42 -53.28 -22.21
N PHE A 31 12.41 -52.08 -22.78
CA PHE A 31 11.21 -51.29 -23.05
C PHE A 31 11.15 -50.97 -24.53
N THR A 32 9.96 -51.07 -25.11
CA THR A 32 9.71 -50.60 -26.47
C THR A 32 8.79 -49.39 -26.40
N TYR A 33 9.25 -48.29 -26.98
CA TYR A 33 8.53 -47.03 -27.10
C TYR A 33 8.09 -46.84 -28.54
N LYS A 34 6.85 -46.43 -28.76
CA LYS A 34 6.39 -45.92 -30.05
C LYS A 34 5.98 -44.47 -29.90
N ILE A 35 6.62 -43.58 -30.65
CA ILE A 35 6.34 -42.14 -30.63
C ILE A 35 5.05 -41.89 -31.41
N ILE A 36 4.06 -41.26 -30.78
CA ILE A 36 2.74 -41.02 -31.39
C ILE A 36 2.65 -39.59 -31.91
N THR A 37 3.06 -38.60 -31.12
CA THR A 37 3.11 -37.17 -31.51
C THR A 37 4.26 -36.44 -30.82
N VAL A 38 4.82 -35.43 -31.48
CA VAL A 38 5.92 -34.59 -30.95
C VAL A 38 5.36 -33.25 -30.46
N GLY A 39 5.46 -32.95 -29.17
CA GLY A 39 5.03 -31.68 -28.56
C GLY A 39 6.15 -30.64 -28.37
N LYS A 40 5.77 -29.39 -28.03
CA LYS A 40 6.72 -28.33 -27.64
C LYS A 40 7.27 -28.58 -26.22
N TYR A 41 8.56 -28.29 -25.99
CA TYR A 41 9.20 -28.46 -24.68
C TYR A 41 8.91 -27.23 -23.78
N PRO A 42 8.31 -27.38 -22.59
CA PRO A 42 8.04 -26.27 -21.67
C PRO A 42 9.33 -25.78 -20.99
N ASP A 43 9.26 -24.59 -20.41
CA ASP A 43 10.39 -23.96 -19.71
C ASP A 43 10.81 -24.80 -18.48
N LYS A 44 12.12 -24.84 -18.18
CA LYS A 44 12.70 -25.72 -17.13
C LYS A 44 12.03 -25.57 -15.76
N LYS A 45 11.42 -24.41 -15.50
CA LYS A 45 10.76 -24.06 -14.24
C LYS A 45 9.42 -24.77 -14.00
N ILE A 46 8.84 -25.40 -15.02
CA ILE A 46 7.49 -25.99 -14.98
C ILE A 46 7.55 -27.54 -14.94
N LEU A 47 8.76 -28.11 -14.96
CA LEU A 47 8.97 -29.56 -14.99
C LEU A 47 8.96 -30.13 -13.57
N GLN A 48 8.15 -31.16 -13.30
CA GLN A 48 8.26 -31.96 -12.06
C GLN A 48 9.27 -33.11 -12.22
N VAL A 49 9.91 -33.50 -11.10
CA VAL A 49 10.99 -34.50 -11.06
C VAL A 49 10.57 -35.77 -10.30
N THR A 50 10.96 -36.93 -10.81
CA THR A 50 10.81 -38.24 -10.13
C THR A 50 11.87 -38.44 -9.03
N ARG A 51 11.63 -39.36 -8.08
CA ARG A 51 12.62 -39.72 -7.04
C ARG A 51 13.71 -40.68 -7.56
N ALA A 52 14.85 -40.66 -6.86
CA ALA A 52 16.10 -41.40 -7.08
C ALA A 52 15.92 -42.91 -7.43
N PRO A 53 16.87 -43.52 -8.17
CA PRO A 53 18.22 -43.01 -8.47
C PRO A 53 18.29 -42.07 -9.68
N ASN A 54 17.19 -41.87 -10.41
CA ASN A 54 17.18 -41.10 -11.65
C ASN A 54 15.97 -40.14 -11.69
N CYS A 55 16.23 -38.88 -11.33
CA CYS A 55 15.25 -37.79 -11.37
C CYS A 55 15.19 -37.22 -12.79
N TYR A 56 14.10 -37.45 -13.54
CA TYR A 56 13.98 -36.93 -14.92
C TYR A 56 12.71 -36.07 -15.11
N PRO A 57 12.80 -34.97 -15.87
CA PRO A 57 11.68 -34.06 -16.11
C PRO A 57 10.75 -34.58 -17.23
N ILE A 58 9.43 -34.42 -17.03
CA ILE A 58 8.40 -34.79 -17.99
C ILE A 58 7.57 -33.55 -18.34
N PRO A 59 7.40 -33.20 -19.63
CA PRO A 59 6.52 -32.11 -20.06
C PRO A 59 5.03 -32.41 -19.78
N ASP A 60 4.25 -31.37 -19.49
CA ASP A 60 2.79 -31.45 -19.54
C ASP A 60 2.29 -31.87 -20.94
N ASP A 61 1.20 -32.65 -20.99
CA ASP A 61 0.47 -33.13 -22.18
C ASP A 61 1.15 -34.17 -23.10
N TYR A 62 2.26 -34.80 -22.69
CA TYR A 62 2.85 -35.89 -23.48
C TYR A 62 2.04 -37.19 -23.39
N LYS A 63 1.62 -37.73 -24.55
CA LYS A 63 1.01 -39.06 -24.68
C LYS A 63 2.04 -40.06 -25.23
N ILE A 64 2.42 -41.04 -24.41
CA ILE A 64 3.33 -42.12 -24.79
C ILE A 64 2.69 -43.48 -24.60
N GLN A 65 2.99 -44.43 -25.49
CA GLN A 65 2.61 -45.83 -25.32
C GLN A 65 3.86 -46.67 -25.03
N THR A 66 3.84 -47.41 -23.93
CA THR A 66 4.96 -48.24 -23.47
C THR A 66 4.51 -49.67 -23.20
N LYS A 67 5.37 -50.65 -23.47
CA LYS A 67 5.14 -52.07 -23.13
C LYS A 67 6.27 -52.60 -22.23
N TRP A 68 5.92 -53.38 -21.21
CA TRP A 68 6.88 -54.06 -20.31
C TRP A 68 6.44 -55.53 -20.14
N GLY A 69 7.34 -56.48 -20.44
CA GLY A 69 7.24 -57.88 -19.99
C GLY A 69 7.36 -58.89 -21.13
N ARG A 70 7.77 -60.12 -20.79
CA ARG A 70 7.76 -61.27 -21.71
C ARG A 70 6.32 -61.77 -21.86
N GLY A 71 5.54 -61.16 -22.77
CA GLY A 71 4.16 -61.58 -23.04
C GLY A 71 3.43 -60.64 -24.00
N ASN A 72 2.66 -61.21 -24.93
CA ASN A 72 1.89 -60.49 -25.95
C ASN A 72 0.55 -59.97 -25.38
N GLU A 73 0.60 -58.95 -24.52
CA GLU A 73 -0.60 -58.17 -24.21
C GLU A 73 -0.35 -56.67 -24.38
N ASN A 74 -1.19 -56.03 -25.19
CA ASN A 74 -1.12 -54.62 -25.53
C ASN A 74 -2.18 -53.87 -24.71
N LYS A 75 -1.82 -53.31 -23.54
CA LYS A 75 -2.73 -52.40 -22.82
C LYS A 75 -2.57 -50.97 -23.34
N LYS A 76 -3.67 -50.40 -23.87
CA LYS A 76 -3.82 -48.97 -24.18
C LYS A 76 -4.37 -48.26 -22.94
N PHE A 77 -3.79 -47.13 -22.57
CA PHE A 77 -4.38 -46.23 -21.56
C PHE A 77 -4.85 -44.96 -22.27
N THR A 78 -6.15 -44.68 -22.18
CA THR A 78 -6.78 -43.45 -22.65
C THR A 78 -7.38 -42.70 -21.46
N GLU A 79 -6.79 -41.53 -21.20
CA GLU A 79 -7.31 -40.32 -20.55
C GLU A 79 -7.86 -40.33 -19.11
N SER A 80 -7.27 -39.39 -18.35
CA SER A 80 -7.78 -38.55 -17.25
C SER A 80 -8.74 -39.16 -16.22
N ASN A 81 -8.24 -39.35 -15.00
CA ASN A 81 -8.84 -38.79 -13.78
C ASN A 81 -7.88 -38.93 -12.58
N ALA A 82 -7.71 -37.84 -11.85
CA ALA A 82 -6.74 -37.69 -10.77
C ALA A 82 -7.10 -38.50 -9.51
N LYS A 83 -6.08 -39.16 -8.91
CA LYS A 83 -5.70 -39.10 -7.48
C LYS A 83 -4.55 -40.08 -7.23
N THR A 84 -3.45 -39.54 -6.71
CA THR A 84 -2.34 -40.22 -6.00
C THR A 84 -2.39 -41.75 -5.92
N SER A 85 -1.67 -42.45 -6.81
CA SER A 85 -0.79 -43.60 -6.53
C SER A 85 -0.45 -44.37 -7.81
N GLY A 86 0.84 -44.58 -8.06
CA GLY A 86 1.32 -45.65 -8.92
C GLY A 86 1.18 -45.50 -10.44
N ILE A 87 1.95 -44.60 -11.05
CA ILE A 87 2.46 -44.81 -12.41
C ILE A 87 3.97 -44.52 -12.39
N LEU A 88 4.79 -45.57 -12.50
CA LEU A 88 6.23 -45.45 -12.79
C LEU A 88 6.38 -44.98 -14.25
N LEU A 89 6.19 -43.68 -14.48
CA LEU A 89 6.55 -43.05 -15.75
C LEU A 89 8.08 -42.92 -15.79
N PHE A 90 8.75 -43.92 -16.35
CA PHE A 90 10.17 -43.82 -16.67
C PHE A 90 10.35 -42.71 -17.72
N GLY A 91 11.19 -41.73 -17.40
CA GLY A 91 11.54 -40.63 -18.29
C GLY A 91 12.03 -41.16 -19.64
N LEU A 92 11.60 -40.50 -20.72
CA LEU A 92 12.03 -40.76 -22.08
C LEU A 92 13.57 -40.59 -22.19
N GLN A 93 14.29 -41.69 -22.00
CA GLN A 93 15.68 -41.85 -22.39
C GLN A 93 15.66 -42.21 -23.87
N LEU A 94 15.63 -41.18 -24.71
CA LEU A 94 15.78 -41.30 -26.16
C LEU A 94 16.81 -40.25 -26.61
N ASN A 95 18.10 -40.58 -26.47
CA ASN A 95 19.20 -39.78 -27.01
C ASN A 95 18.97 -39.47 -28.50
N LYS A 96 18.36 -40.40 -29.24
CA LYS A 96 17.96 -40.19 -30.65
C LYS A 96 16.96 -39.06 -30.87
N LEU A 97 16.00 -38.90 -29.95
CA LEU A 97 15.03 -37.80 -30.02
C LEU A 97 15.68 -36.46 -29.67
N LYS A 98 16.67 -36.47 -28.78
CA LYS A 98 17.48 -35.29 -28.44
C LYS A 98 18.38 -34.89 -29.62
N GLU A 99 19.10 -35.84 -30.23
CA GLU A 99 19.92 -35.65 -31.44
C GLU A 99 19.10 -35.05 -32.60
N TYR A 100 17.90 -35.57 -32.85
CA TYR A 100 17.00 -35.02 -33.87
C TYR A 100 16.53 -33.58 -33.59
N ARG A 101 16.37 -33.21 -32.31
CA ARG A 101 15.93 -31.87 -31.91
C ARG A 101 17.06 -30.85 -31.93
N GLU A 102 18.27 -31.26 -31.56
CA GLU A 102 19.47 -30.43 -31.65
C GLU A 102 19.80 -30.13 -33.11
N THR A 103 19.70 -31.12 -34.01
CA THR A 103 19.85 -30.92 -35.46
C THR A 103 18.79 -30.00 -36.07
N LYS A 104 17.53 -30.02 -35.58
CA LYS A 104 16.50 -29.04 -36.00
C LYS A 104 16.65 -27.63 -35.41
N SER A 105 17.33 -27.48 -34.26
CA SER A 105 17.51 -26.19 -33.58
C SER A 105 18.59 -25.30 -34.22
N VAL A 106 19.35 -25.82 -35.19
CA VAL A 106 20.41 -25.09 -35.92
C VAL A 106 19.85 -24.17 -37.00
N LYS A 107 18.55 -24.21 -37.33
CA LYS A 107 17.97 -23.15 -38.17
C LYS A 107 17.89 -21.85 -37.35
N PRO A 108 18.59 -20.77 -37.73
CA PRO A 108 18.52 -19.52 -36.99
C PRO A 108 17.08 -19.02 -37.08
N HIS A 109 16.34 -19.11 -35.97
CA HIS A 109 15.16 -18.29 -35.81
C HIS A 109 15.65 -16.84 -35.74
N THR A 110 15.67 -16.17 -36.89
CA THR A 110 15.65 -14.71 -36.96
C THR A 110 14.50 -14.27 -36.07
N LYS A 111 14.81 -13.74 -34.88
CA LYS A 111 13.82 -13.22 -33.94
C LYS A 111 13.15 -12.02 -34.62
N ILE A 112 12.05 -12.27 -35.32
CA ILE A 112 11.22 -11.20 -35.88
C ILE A 112 10.72 -10.39 -34.69
N LEU A 113 11.21 -9.17 -34.56
CA LEU A 113 10.77 -8.26 -33.52
C LEU A 113 9.34 -7.84 -33.84
N LYS A 114 8.41 -8.14 -32.93
CA LYS A 114 7.05 -7.59 -33.03
C LYS A 114 7.11 -6.06 -33.07
N PRO A 115 6.30 -5.41 -33.93
CA PRO A 115 6.10 -3.97 -33.90
C PRO A 115 5.66 -3.49 -32.52
N VAL A 116 5.98 -2.23 -32.19
CA VAL A 116 5.65 -1.60 -30.90
C VAL A 116 4.14 -1.60 -30.64
N ASN A 117 3.34 -1.37 -31.68
CA ASN A 117 1.88 -1.27 -31.62
C ASN A 117 1.20 -2.61 -31.27
N GLU A 118 1.89 -3.74 -31.50
CA GLU A 118 1.38 -5.09 -31.25
C GLU A 118 1.92 -5.71 -29.95
N MET A 119 2.53 -4.88 -29.09
CA MET A 119 3.27 -5.34 -27.93
C MET A 119 2.59 -4.91 -26.62
N THR A 120 2.57 -5.82 -25.66
CA THR A 120 2.09 -5.52 -24.31
C THR A 120 3.04 -4.56 -23.61
N THR A 121 2.52 -3.82 -22.61
CA THR A 121 3.32 -2.94 -21.76
C THR A 121 4.52 -3.67 -21.14
N SER A 122 4.34 -4.91 -20.69
CA SER A 122 5.42 -5.75 -20.16
C SER A 122 6.51 -6.05 -21.20
N GLY A 123 6.11 -6.35 -22.45
CA GLY A 123 7.06 -6.57 -23.55
C GLY A 123 7.88 -5.32 -23.85
N LEU A 124 7.22 -4.16 -23.87
CA LEU A 124 7.84 -2.85 -24.06
C LEU A 124 8.83 -2.53 -22.93
N THR A 125 8.45 -2.77 -21.67
CA THR A 125 9.34 -2.59 -20.51
C THR A 125 10.58 -3.48 -20.64
N LYS A 126 10.41 -4.77 -20.96
CA LYS A 126 11.56 -5.69 -21.11
C LYS A 126 12.54 -5.24 -22.18
N ARG A 127 12.06 -4.70 -23.31
CA ARG A 127 12.93 -4.14 -24.35
C ARG A 127 13.68 -2.92 -23.85
N ALA A 128 12.99 -2.00 -23.17
CA ALA A 128 13.60 -0.81 -22.60
C ALA A 128 14.67 -1.15 -21.55
N THR A 129 14.41 -2.11 -20.65
CA THR A 129 15.40 -2.58 -19.67
C THR A 129 16.62 -3.22 -20.36
N LYS A 130 16.42 -3.91 -21.49
CA LYS A 130 17.52 -4.50 -22.25
C LYS A 130 18.40 -3.45 -22.94
N ILE A 131 17.79 -2.40 -23.50
CA ILE A 131 18.54 -1.24 -24.01
C ILE A 131 19.36 -0.63 -22.89
N SER A 132 18.70 -0.40 -21.75
CA SER A 132 19.32 0.18 -20.56
C SER A 132 20.53 -0.62 -20.06
N SER A 133 20.42 -1.95 -19.97
CA SER A 133 21.56 -2.76 -19.54
C SER A 133 22.75 -2.59 -20.51
N LYS A 134 22.48 -2.60 -21.82
CA LYS A 134 23.52 -2.44 -22.85
C LYS A 134 24.16 -1.07 -22.85
N VAL A 135 23.39 0.00 -22.64
CA VAL A 135 23.94 1.36 -22.50
C VAL A 135 24.83 1.47 -21.28
N SER A 136 24.47 0.83 -20.15
CA SER A 136 25.31 0.83 -18.94
C SER A 136 26.62 0.06 -19.11
N GLU A 137 26.56 -1.11 -19.75
CA GLU A 137 27.76 -1.88 -20.13
C GLU A 137 28.70 -1.02 -20.98
N GLN A 138 28.18 -0.41 -22.06
CA GLN A 138 28.98 0.45 -22.95
C GLN A 138 29.49 1.71 -22.26
N PHE A 139 28.70 2.35 -21.40
CA PHE A 139 29.16 3.53 -20.66
C PHE A 139 30.37 3.18 -19.80
N SER A 140 30.36 2.02 -19.13
CA SER A 140 31.46 1.58 -18.28
C SER A 140 32.75 1.36 -19.09
N GLU A 141 32.62 0.83 -20.32
CA GLU A 141 33.75 0.68 -21.23
C GLU A 141 34.29 2.03 -21.74
N ILE A 142 33.39 2.92 -22.15
CA ILE A 142 33.76 4.22 -22.74
C ILE A 142 34.34 5.15 -21.68
N ALA A 143 33.77 5.19 -20.48
CA ALA A 143 34.18 6.12 -19.44
C ALA A 143 35.65 5.94 -19.03
N ASN A 144 36.16 4.71 -19.05
CA ASN A 144 37.56 4.41 -18.76
C ASN A 144 38.56 5.01 -19.78
N ASN A 145 38.09 5.39 -20.97
CA ASN A 145 38.94 6.06 -21.95
C ASN A 145 39.13 7.56 -21.67
N TYR A 146 38.29 8.15 -20.82
CA TYR A 146 38.23 9.61 -20.59
C TYR A 146 38.42 10.00 -19.12
N TYR A 147 38.24 9.08 -18.18
CA TYR A 147 38.34 9.31 -16.74
C TYR A 147 39.26 8.27 -16.11
N LEU A 148 39.95 8.65 -15.03
CA LEU A 148 40.68 7.70 -14.21
C LEU A 148 39.70 6.84 -13.42
N SER A 149 40.09 5.62 -13.07
CA SER A 149 39.24 4.73 -12.27
C SER A 149 38.91 5.32 -10.88
N GLU A 150 39.76 6.20 -10.37
CA GLU A 150 39.58 6.92 -9.10
C GLU A 150 38.46 7.98 -9.15
N ASP A 151 38.13 8.48 -10.36
CA ASP A 151 37.09 9.50 -10.54
C ASP A 151 35.67 8.91 -10.54
N VAL A 152 35.56 7.56 -10.53
CA VAL A 152 34.31 6.78 -10.44
C VAL A 152 33.17 7.36 -11.32
N PRO A 153 33.34 7.35 -12.65
CA PRO A 153 32.28 7.82 -13.56
C PRO A 153 31.03 6.94 -13.43
N LEU A 154 29.86 7.58 -13.24
CA LEU A 154 28.60 6.89 -12.96
C LEU A 154 27.49 7.34 -13.92
N LEU A 155 26.93 6.38 -14.66
CA LEU A 155 25.69 6.59 -15.42
C LEU A 155 24.51 6.64 -14.44
N LYS A 156 23.92 7.83 -14.23
CA LYS A 156 22.81 8.00 -13.27
C LYS A 156 21.46 7.60 -13.86
N SER A 157 21.20 8.00 -15.10
CA SER A 157 19.95 7.73 -15.79
C SER A 157 20.13 7.78 -17.31
N ILE A 158 19.19 7.16 -18.03
CA ILE A 158 19.00 7.35 -19.46
C ILE A 158 17.54 7.71 -19.73
N GLU A 159 17.36 8.54 -20.75
CA GLU A 159 16.05 8.91 -21.27
C GLU A 159 16.04 8.64 -22.78
N PHE A 160 14.98 7.99 -23.26
CA PHE A 160 14.76 7.80 -24.69
C PHE A 160 13.27 7.57 -25.00
N SER A 161 12.88 7.75 -26.25
CA SER A 161 11.50 7.56 -26.70
C SER A 161 11.36 6.60 -27.87
N VAL A 162 10.26 5.87 -27.94
CA VAL A 162 9.90 5.03 -29.09
C VAL A 162 8.42 5.23 -29.43
N LYS A 163 8.12 5.72 -30.64
CA LYS A 163 6.76 6.04 -31.11
C LYS A 163 5.95 6.77 -30.02
N ASP A 164 6.48 7.91 -29.58
CA ASP A 164 5.88 8.81 -28.59
C ASP A 164 5.82 8.31 -27.15
N LYS A 165 6.27 7.07 -26.89
CA LYS A 165 6.44 6.56 -25.52
C LYS A 165 7.82 6.89 -24.99
N ARG A 166 7.88 7.73 -23.96
CA ARG A 166 9.10 8.08 -23.22
C ARG A 166 9.46 7.00 -22.18
N TYR A 167 10.75 6.75 -22.02
CA TYR A 167 11.34 5.86 -21.04
C TYR A 167 12.41 6.61 -20.27
N ASP A 168 12.17 6.81 -18.98
CA ASP A 168 13.17 7.34 -18.04
C ASP A 168 13.64 6.18 -17.16
N ILE A 169 14.93 5.85 -17.20
CA ILE A 169 15.52 4.72 -16.47
C ILE A 169 16.67 5.21 -15.60
N TYR A 170 16.65 4.86 -14.31
CA TYR A 170 17.65 5.24 -13.34
C TYR A 170 18.46 4.00 -12.90
N TYR A 171 19.79 4.10 -12.89
CA TYR A 171 20.70 2.97 -12.60
C TYR A 171 21.15 2.91 -11.13
N GLY A 172 20.88 3.95 -10.34
CA GLY A 172 21.21 3.98 -8.93
C GLY A 172 20.33 3.04 -8.10
N LYS A 173 20.88 2.52 -6.98
CA LYS A 173 20.03 1.93 -5.93
C LYS A 173 19.04 2.98 -5.47
N GLU A 174 17.75 2.65 -5.52
CA GLU A 174 16.69 3.52 -5.03
C GLU A 174 17.00 3.86 -3.56
N ASN A 175 17.26 5.13 -3.28
CA ASN A 175 17.49 5.60 -1.93
C ASN A 175 16.16 5.49 -1.17
N GLN A 176 16.02 4.43 -0.37
CA GLN A 176 14.80 4.13 0.37
C GLN A 176 14.39 5.29 1.29
N VAL A 177 15.35 6.02 1.87
CA VAL A 177 15.08 7.20 2.70
C VAL A 177 14.48 8.33 1.86
N LEU A 178 15.04 8.59 0.68
CA LEU A 178 14.51 9.62 -0.23
C LEU A 178 13.13 9.22 -0.78
N LYS A 179 12.94 7.94 -1.11
CA LYS A 179 11.66 7.39 -1.54
C LYS A 179 10.57 7.62 -0.48
N HIS A 180 10.83 7.19 0.74
CA HIS A 180 9.91 7.39 1.86
C HIS A 180 9.62 8.90 2.08
N LYS A 181 10.64 9.76 2.03
CA LYS A 181 10.45 11.22 2.13
C LYS A 181 9.56 11.77 1.01
N LYS A 182 9.71 11.29 -0.22
CA LYS A 182 8.86 11.68 -1.36
C LYS A 182 7.41 11.23 -1.14
N GLU A 183 7.20 9.96 -0.76
CA GLU A 183 5.87 9.41 -0.52
C GLU A 183 5.14 10.17 0.60
N VAL A 184 5.82 10.43 1.73
CA VAL A 184 5.28 11.24 2.84
C VAL A 184 4.97 12.67 2.40
N ALA A 185 5.81 13.30 1.58
CA ALA A 185 5.56 14.65 1.06
C ALA A 185 4.33 14.68 0.14
N ILE A 186 4.13 13.65 -0.68
CA ILE A 186 2.97 13.52 -1.56
C ILE A 186 1.69 13.29 -0.74
N VAL A 187 1.69 12.38 0.23
CA VAL A 187 0.55 12.19 1.14
C VAL A 187 0.16 13.52 1.78
N ARG A 188 1.14 14.27 2.29
CA ARG A 188 0.93 15.60 2.87
C ARG A 188 0.36 16.61 1.86
N ALA A 189 0.87 16.63 0.64
CA ALA A 189 0.40 17.53 -0.41
C ALA A 189 -1.04 17.20 -0.82
N MET A 190 -1.37 15.91 -0.91
CA MET A 190 -2.71 15.43 -1.19
C MET A 190 -3.70 15.86 -0.10
N ASP A 191 -3.36 15.63 1.17
CA ASP A 191 -4.24 15.98 2.29
C ASP A 191 -4.42 17.51 2.39
N LYS A 192 -3.35 18.30 2.25
CA LYS A 192 -3.42 19.78 2.27
C LYS A 192 -4.21 20.37 1.12
N SER A 193 -4.02 19.82 -0.08
CA SER A 193 -4.61 20.35 -1.32
C SER A 193 -5.92 19.65 -1.68
N ARG A 194 -6.42 18.75 -0.80
CA ARG A 194 -7.63 17.94 -1.00
C ARG A 194 -7.64 17.18 -2.33
N ILE A 195 -6.48 16.66 -2.73
CA ILE A 195 -6.37 15.85 -3.95
C ILE A 195 -6.95 14.47 -3.64
N SER A 196 -8.03 14.12 -4.35
CA SER A 196 -8.64 12.81 -4.22
C SER A 196 -7.70 11.71 -4.74
N ARG A 197 -7.97 10.47 -4.34
CA ARG A 197 -7.25 9.29 -4.83
C ARG A 197 -7.27 9.24 -6.37
N ASP A 198 -8.44 9.44 -6.97
CA ASP A 198 -8.57 9.47 -8.43
C ASP A 198 -7.87 10.67 -9.06
N GLY A 199 -7.92 11.84 -8.40
CA GLY A 199 -7.12 13.01 -8.79
C GLY A 199 -5.63 12.69 -8.87
N TYR A 200 -5.08 12.00 -7.88
CA TYR A 200 -3.69 11.57 -7.90
C TYR A 200 -3.42 10.52 -8.98
N ARG A 201 -4.36 9.60 -9.25
CA ARG A 201 -4.22 8.64 -10.36
C ARG A 201 -4.06 9.34 -11.70
N TYR A 202 -4.83 10.39 -11.97
CA TYR A 202 -4.66 11.21 -13.19
C TYR A 202 -3.27 11.84 -13.26
N LEU A 203 -2.75 12.38 -12.16
CA LEU A 203 -1.39 12.93 -12.11
C LEU A 203 -0.33 11.87 -12.45
N THR A 204 -0.42 10.68 -11.83
CA THR A 204 0.53 9.58 -12.09
C THR A 204 0.41 8.98 -13.50
N ALA A 205 -0.72 9.19 -14.20
CA ALA A 205 -0.89 8.74 -15.57
C ALA A 205 -0.11 9.61 -16.57
N ILE A 206 0.11 10.88 -16.23
CA ILE A 206 0.83 11.85 -17.06
C ILE A 206 2.32 11.93 -16.65
N GLU A 207 2.61 11.89 -15.35
CA GLU A 207 3.98 11.98 -14.82
C GLU A 207 4.48 10.60 -14.33
N PRO A 208 5.28 9.87 -15.13
CA PRO A 208 5.74 8.53 -14.79
C PRO A 208 6.75 8.49 -13.64
N ASN A 209 7.37 9.64 -13.30
CA ASN A 209 8.33 9.72 -12.19
C ASN A 209 7.66 9.83 -10.81
N LEU A 210 6.34 10.01 -10.74
CA LEU A 210 5.61 10.00 -9.48
C LEU A 210 5.48 8.57 -8.93
N PRO A 211 5.58 8.38 -7.59
CA PRO A 211 5.24 7.11 -6.96
C PRO A 211 3.83 6.67 -7.34
N LYS A 212 3.69 5.37 -7.58
CA LYS A 212 2.38 4.77 -7.89
C LYS A 212 1.41 4.97 -6.74
N GLU A 213 0.12 5.07 -7.08
CA GLU A 213 -0.95 5.28 -6.12
C GLU A 213 -0.95 4.26 -4.97
N ASN A 214 -0.65 2.99 -5.25
CA ASN A 214 -0.60 1.96 -4.21
C ASN A 214 0.46 2.24 -3.13
N ALA A 215 1.65 2.72 -3.51
CA ALA A 215 2.71 3.09 -2.57
C ALA A 215 2.28 4.28 -1.69
N ILE A 216 1.58 5.26 -2.26
CA ILE A 216 1.02 6.39 -1.52
C ILE A 216 -0.08 5.93 -0.55
N SER A 217 -0.93 5.01 -0.98
CA SER A 217 -1.98 4.41 -0.14
C SER A 217 -1.38 3.63 1.04
N GLU A 218 -0.38 2.78 0.78
CA GLU A 218 0.37 2.06 1.82
C GLU A 218 1.03 3.04 2.82
N GLN A 219 1.64 4.10 2.31
CA GLN A 219 2.25 5.14 3.15
C GLN A 219 1.21 5.89 4.00
N LYS A 220 0.01 6.13 3.48
CA LYS A 220 -1.11 6.72 4.24
C LYS A 220 -1.59 5.79 5.34
N VAL A 221 -1.75 4.49 5.06
CA VAL A 221 -2.10 3.47 6.07
C VAL A 221 -1.03 3.41 7.17
N PHE A 222 0.24 3.42 6.79
CA PHE A 222 1.35 3.44 7.74
C PHE A 222 1.30 4.65 8.67
N ILE A 223 1.07 5.86 8.11
CA ILE A 223 0.93 7.09 8.91
C ILE A 223 -0.27 6.97 9.85
N ASN A 224 -1.42 6.49 9.38
CA ASN A 224 -2.61 6.30 10.21
C ASN A 224 -2.34 5.35 11.39
N ASN A 225 -1.62 4.26 11.17
CA ASN A 225 -1.24 3.33 12.23
C ASN A 225 -0.30 3.98 13.26
N LEU A 226 0.66 4.79 12.81
CA LEU A 226 1.48 5.57 13.73
C LEU A 226 0.64 6.58 14.53
N MET A 227 -0.31 7.25 13.88
CA MET A 227 -1.19 8.20 14.56
C MET A 227 -2.05 7.50 15.62
N GLU A 228 -2.61 6.33 15.31
CA GLU A 228 -3.41 5.54 16.26
C GLU A 228 -2.59 5.10 17.50
N GLN A 229 -1.29 4.85 17.33
CA GLN A 229 -0.39 4.53 18.45
C GLN A 229 -0.03 5.75 19.31
N ASN A 230 0.08 6.94 18.71
CA ASN A 230 0.55 8.15 19.40
C ASN A 230 -0.58 9.01 19.97
N VAL A 231 -1.71 9.08 19.27
CA VAL A 231 -2.85 9.93 19.57
C VAL A 231 -4.12 9.17 19.18
N LYS A 232 -4.57 8.28 20.07
CA LYS A 232 -5.66 7.37 19.78
C LYS A 232 -7.00 8.09 19.71
N ILE A 233 -7.81 7.75 18.71
CA ILE A 233 -9.21 8.18 18.66
C ILE A 233 -10.05 7.13 19.40
N LYS A 234 -10.62 7.52 20.55
CA LYS A 234 -11.57 6.69 21.31
C LYS A 234 -12.97 6.95 20.78
N ILE A 235 -13.69 5.88 20.46
CA ILE A 235 -15.09 5.96 20.10
C ILE A 235 -15.93 5.71 21.35
N ILE A 236 -16.85 6.63 21.64
CA ILE A 236 -17.86 6.46 22.68
C ILE A 236 -19.25 6.47 22.05
N ASN A 237 -20.18 5.75 22.65
CA ASN A 237 -21.58 5.77 22.22
C ASN A 237 -22.28 6.96 22.86
N ILE A 238 -23.11 7.64 22.08
CA ILE A 238 -23.94 8.76 22.51
C ILE A 238 -25.38 8.52 22.04
N GLU A 239 -26.35 8.99 22.81
CA GLU A 239 -27.73 9.07 22.37
C GLU A 239 -27.87 10.36 21.54
N ALA A 240 -27.65 10.25 20.23
CA ALA A 240 -27.80 11.38 19.31
C ALA A 240 -29.02 11.15 18.42
N THR A 241 -29.93 12.12 18.39
CA THR A 241 -30.99 12.20 17.40
C THR A 241 -30.45 12.87 16.14
N ALA A 242 -30.73 12.29 14.97
CA ALA A 242 -30.46 12.95 13.70
C ALA A 242 -31.42 14.15 13.56
N ALA A 243 -31.00 15.32 14.02
CA ALA A 243 -31.76 16.55 13.82
C ALA A 243 -31.63 16.99 12.35
N VAL A 244 -32.71 16.79 11.59
CA VAL A 244 -32.91 17.29 10.22
C VAL A 244 -33.68 18.60 10.34
N ASP A 245 -33.03 19.73 10.06
CA ASP A 245 -33.75 20.99 9.83
C ASP A 245 -33.94 21.17 8.32
N PRO A 246 -35.17 21.04 7.78
CA PRO A 246 -35.42 21.11 6.35
C PRO A 246 -35.20 22.51 5.76
N ASP A 247 -35.24 23.56 6.59
CA ASP A 247 -35.13 24.96 6.16
C ASP A 247 -33.67 25.48 6.18
N GLU A 248 -32.76 24.74 6.82
CA GLU A 248 -31.36 25.13 6.96
C GLU A 248 -30.52 24.71 5.74
N VAL A 249 -29.82 25.67 5.13
CA VAL A 249 -28.95 25.40 3.97
C VAL A 249 -27.70 24.62 4.43
N PRO A 250 -27.43 23.43 3.87
CA PRO A 250 -26.25 22.66 4.24
C PRO A 250 -24.95 23.35 3.85
N HIS A 251 -23.94 23.23 4.70
CA HIS A 251 -22.60 23.72 4.37
C HIS A 251 -21.75 22.70 3.60
N ILE A 252 -22.12 21.41 3.63
CA ILE A 252 -21.40 20.32 2.95
C ILE A 252 -22.41 19.50 2.16
N MET A 253 -22.15 19.30 0.88
CA MET A 253 -23.03 18.58 -0.06
C MET A 253 -22.39 17.32 -0.66
N ASP A 254 -21.15 16.98 -0.28
CA ASP A 254 -20.47 15.77 -0.75
C ASP A 254 -21.19 14.52 -0.22
N GLU A 255 -21.73 13.71 -1.14
CA GLU A 255 -22.54 12.54 -0.81
C GLU A 255 -21.79 11.50 0.03
N ASN A 256 -20.49 11.28 -0.24
CA ASN A 256 -19.69 10.33 0.53
C ASN A 256 -19.50 10.80 1.97
N ILE A 257 -19.29 12.11 2.15
CA ILE A 257 -19.19 12.72 3.49
C ILE A 257 -20.54 12.59 4.19
N VAL A 258 -21.63 12.94 3.53
CA VAL A 258 -22.99 12.88 4.09
C VAL A 258 -23.35 11.44 4.51
N GLU A 259 -23.05 10.43 3.69
CA GLU A 259 -23.33 9.03 4.03
C GLU A 259 -22.50 8.55 5.22
N THR A 260 -21.20 8.87 5.24
CA THR A 260 -20.29 8.52 6.35
C THR A 260 -20.79 9.07 7.68
N VAL A 261 -21.30 10.30 7.64
CA VAL A 261 -21.82 11.03 8.79
C VAL A 261 -23.07 10.37 9.35
N ILE A 262 -24.01 10.01 8.48
CA ILE A 262 -25.25 9.31 8.87
C ILE A 262 -24.90 7.97 9.53
N ASN A 263 -23.97 7.22 8.94
CA ASN A 263 -23.53 5.93 9.47
C ASN A 263 -22.78 6.05 10.81
N SER A 264 -22.37 7.26 11.17
CA SER A 264 -21.68 7.56 12.43
C SER A 264 -22.59 8.10 13.53
N VAL A 265 -23.90 8.28 13.24
CA VAL A 265 -24.88 8.73 14.24
C VAL A 265 -24.88 7.82 15.46
N GLY A 266 -24.94 8.42 16.64
CA GLY A 266 -24.85 7.71 17.92
C GLY A 266 -23.42 7.39 18.38
N LYS A 267 -22.39 7.88 17.68
CA LYS A 267 -20.98 7.73 18.07
C LYS A 267 -20.28 9.08 18.15
N ALA A 268 -19.36 9.22 19.09
CA ALA A 268 -18.46 10.35 19.18
C ALA A 268 -17.01 9.89 19.14
N GLY A 269 -16.19 10.56 18.34
CA GLY A 269 -14.74 10.43 18.37
C GLY A 269 -14.15 11.40 19.38
N VAL A 270 -13.38 10.89 20.33
CA VAL A 270 -12.76 11.66 21.42
C VAL A 270 -11.27 11.36 21.47
N ARG A 271 -10.45 12.39 21.64
CA ARG A 271 -9.00 12.31 21.81
C ARG A 271 -8.56 12.90 23.15
N SER A 272 -7.51 12.33 23.72
CA SER A 272 -6.82 12.89 24.88
C SER A 272 -6.06 14.15 24.48
N ILE A 273 -6.31 15.27 25.16
CA ILE A 273 -5.51 16.48 24.97
C ILE A 273 -4.07 16.24 25.43
N LYS A 274 -3.86 15.42 26.46
CA LYS A 274 -2.52 15.06 26.95
C LYS A 274 -1.71 14.30 25.92
N GLU A 275 -2.29 13.27 25.28
CA GLU A 275 -1.61 12.52 24.21
C GLU A 275 -1.22 13.43 23.04
N ILE A 276 -2.14 14.32 22.61
CA ILE A 276 -1.84 15.30 21.56
C ILE A 276 -0.69 16.22 21.99
N LEU A 277 -0.71 16.75 23.21
CA LEU A 277 0.34 17.63 23.72
C LEU A 277 1.70 16.93 23.82
N ILE A 278 1.73 15.68 24.31
CA ILE A 278 2.95 14.84 24.37
C ILE A 278 3.55 14.69 22.97
N PHE A 279 2.70 14.47 21.96
CA PHE A 279 3.14 14.35 20.58
C PHE A 279 3.64 15.69 19.98
N LEU A 280 2.94 16.79 20.23
CA LEU A 280 3.20 18.09 19.60
C LEU A 280 4.36 18.87 20.23
N ILE A 281 4.46 18.92 21.57
CA ILE A 281 5.39 19.80 22.29
C ILE A 281 6.85 19.61 21.85
N PRO A 282 7.39 18.38 21.71
CA PRO A 282 8.77 18.18 21.25
C PRO A 282 9.05 18.79 19.87
N SER A 283 8.05 18.78 18.97
CA SER A 283 8.15 19.38 17.63
C SER A 283 8.14 20.90 17.69
N LEU A 284 7.32 21.47 18.58
CA LEU A 284 7.22 22.92 18.76
C LEU A 284 8.47 23.51 19.44
N VAL A 285 9.09 22.79 20.38
CA VAL A 285 10.39 23.15 20.97
C VAL A 285 11.48 23.17 19.90
N ARG A 286 11.58 22.11 19.06
CA ARG A 286 12.54 22.05 17.94
C ARG A 286 12.39 23.19 16.93
N LYS A 287 11.19 23.74 16.80
CA LYS A 287 10.89 24.89 15.93
C LYS A 287 11.07 26.25 16.62
N ASN A 288 11.59 26.28 17.85
CA ASN A 288 11.71 27.48 18.68
C ASN A 288 10.38 28.23 18.88
N ILE A 289 9.25 27.52 18.88
CA ILE A 289 7.92 28.09 19.16
C ILE A 289 7.66 28.07 20.67
N LEU A 290 8.06 26.99 21.33
CA LEU A 290 7.99 26.84 22.78
C LEU A 290 9.40 26.93 23.37
N ASN A 291 9.53 27.65 24.47
CA ASN A 291 10.79 27.85 25.17
C ASN A 291 10.84 26.98 26.43
N SER A 292 11.75 26.01 26.49
CA SER A 292 11.92 25.14 27.66
C SER A 292 12.35 25.89 28.93
N SER A 293 13.00 27.06 28.81
CA SER A 293 13.38 27.91 29.95
C SER A 293 12.20 28.71 30.50
N GLN A 294 11.11 28.84 29.73
CA GLN A 294 9.85 29.45 30.15
C GLN A 294 8.71 28.50 29.80
N PRO A 295 8.53 27.41 30.58
CA PRO A 295 7.70 26.30 30.18
C PRO A 295 6.20 26.56 30.48
N ILE A 296 5.66 27.64 29.90
CA ILE A 296 4.25 28.03 29.99
C ILE A 296 3.62 27.88 28.61
N ILE A 297 2.55 27.09 28.54
CA ILE A 297 1.76 26.90 27.32
C ILE A 297 0.36 27.46 27.54
N SER A 298 -0.01 28.42 26.71
CA SER A 298 -1.34 29.00 26.70
C SER A 298 -2.20 28.25 25.67
N ILE A 299 -3.29 27.63 26.10
CA ILE A 299 -4.19 26.83 25.28
C ILE A 299 -5.56 27.51 25.21
N ARG A 300 -6.11 27.64 24.01
CA ARG A 300 -7.52 28.03 23.81
C ARG A 300 -8.34 26.83 23.39
N ILE A 301 -9.51 26.67 24.00
CA ILE A 301 -10.50 25.65 23.69
C ILE A 301 -11.73 26.34 23.10
N SER A 302 -12.30 25.74 22.06
CA SER A 302 -13.47 26.25 21.34
C SER A 302 -14.31 25.08 20.84
N GLY A 303 -15.62 25.26 20.74
CA GLY A 303 -16.49 24.36 20.01
C GLY A 303 -17.44 25.10 19.08
N ASP A 304 -18.03 24.38 18.14
CA ASP A 304 -19.07 24.91 17.23
C ASP A 304 -19.92 23.75 16.69
N GLY A 305 -21.18 24.07 16.37
CA GLY A 305 -22.13 23.20 15.69
C GLY A 305 -22.34 23.62 14.24
N ARG A 306 -22.22 22.69 13.28
CA ARG A 306 -22.34 22.96 11.83
C ARG A 306 -23.18 21.91 11.10
N ASN A 307 -24.00 22.33 10.14
CA ASN A 307 -24.83 21.42 9.34
C ASN A 307 -24.05 20.71 8.23
N VAL A 308 -24.28 19.40 8.05
CA VAL A 308 -23.72 18.58 6.98
C VAL A 308 -24.82 17.86 6.22
N GLY A 309 -24.95 18.18 4.93
CA GLY A 309 -26.15 17.87 4.16
C GLY A 309 -27.41 18.46 4.79
N ARG A 310 -28.58 18.11 4.26
CA ARG A 310 -29.87 18.42 4.89
C ARG A 310 -30.20 17.45 6.04
N LYS A 311 -29.25 16.59 6.45
CA LYS A 311 -29.54 15.37 7.21
C LYS A 311 -29.08 15.41 8.65
N VAL A 312 -27.85 15.87 8.95
CA VAL A 312 -27.30 15.77 10.31
C VAL A 312 -26.36 16.93 10.61
N LYS A 313 -26.48 17.53 11.80
CA LYS A 313 -25.53 18.51 12.33
C LYS A 313 -24.26 17.80 12.85
N HIS A 314 -23.13 18.50 12.92
CA HIS A 314 -21.95 18.04 13.64
C HIS A 314 -21.58 19.04 14.70
N VAL A 315 -21.11 18.52 15.82
CA VAL A 315 -20.46 19.32 16.84
C VAL A 315 -18.99 18.94 16.86
N MET A 316 -18.14 19.95 16.87
CA MET A 316 -16.69 19.80 16.97
C MET A 316 -16.15 20.63 18.11
N ILE A 317 -15.27 20.05 18.92
CA ILE A 317 -14.49 20.75 19.94
C ILE A 317 -13.02 20.65 19.57
N THR A 318 -12.33 21.78 19.60
CA THR A 318 -10.92 21.90 19.21
C THR A 318 -10.13 22.66 20.26
N PHE A 319 -8.81 22.54 20.20
CA PHE A 319 -7.92 23.45 20.91
C PHE A 319 -6.81 24.00 20.01
N ALA A 320 -6.28 25.16 20.38
CA ALA A 320 -5.15 25.80 19.73
C ALA A 320 -4.10 26.22 20.77
N ILE A 321 -2.81 26.14 20.40
CA ILE A 321 -1.70 26.61 21.23
C ILE A 321 -1.40 28.07 20.88
N LEU A 322 -1.64 28.97 21.84
CA LEU A 322 -1.57 30.41 21.62
C LEU A 322 -0.14 30.96 21.55
N ASN A 323 0.86 30.22 22.04
CA ASN A 323 2.27 30.59 21.93
C ASN A 323 2.70 30.75 20.46
N HIS A 324 2.03 30.06 19.52
CA HIS A 324 2.32 30.18 18.09
C HIS A 324 1.60 31.37 17.44
N LYS A 325 1.98 32.60 17.84
CA LYS A 325 1.29 33.85 17.45
C LYS A 325 1.04 34.01 15.94
N LYS A 326 1.98 33.57 15.09
CA LYS A 326 1.90 33.74 13.62
C LYS A 326 0.76 32.98 12.94
N VAL A 327 0.19 31.96 13.58
CA VAL A 327 -0.76 31.03 12.92
C VAL A 327 -2.05 30.83 13.73
N LEU A 328 -2.32 31.71 14.69
CA LEU A 328 -3.50 31.66 15.57
C LEU A 328 -4.83 31.47 14.81
N PHE A 329 -4.94 32.12 13.65
CA PHE A 329 -6.14 32.09 12.81
C PHE A 329 -6.08 31.00 11.72
N SER A 330 -5.00 30.23 11.65
CA SER A 330 -4.87 29.17 10.66
C SER A 330 -5.57 27.90 11.16
N PRO A 331 -6.51 27.33 10.39
CA PRO A 331 -7.24 26.14 10.79
C PRO A 331 -6.33 24.91 10.96
N GLU A 332 -5.14 24.90 10.32
CA GLU A 332 -4.16 23.81 10.46
C GLU A 332 -3.61 23.65 11.89
N TYR A 333 -3.80 24.66 12.74
CA TYR A 333 -3.29 24.69 14.12
C TYR A 333 -4.40 24.59 15.17
N HIS A 334 -5.61 24.22 14.73
CA HIS A 334 -6.73 23.88 15.59
C HIS A 334 -6.89 22.36 15.61
N TYR A 335 -6.58 21.76 16.74
CA TYR A 335 -6.55 20.32 16.91
C TYR A 335 -7.89 19.83 17.44
N THR A 336 -8.60 19.00 16.68
CA THR A 336 -9.90 18.46 17.09
C THR A 336 -9.76 17.46 18.24
N LEU A 337 -10.47 17.71 19.34
CA LEU A 337 -10.53 16.84 20.51
C LEU A 337 -11.75 15.93 20.44
N ILE A 338 -12.89 16.50 20.08
CA ILE A 338 -14.18 15.80 20.06
C ILE A 338 -14.87 16.12 18.74
N LEU A 339 -15.45 15.10 18.12
CA LEU A 339 -16.28 15.23 16.92
C LEU A 339 -17.41 14.22 16.99
N TYR A 340 -18.65 14.68 16.81
CA TYR A 340 -19.79 13.79 16.70
C TYR A 340 -20.91 14.37 15.82
N PRO A 341 -21.67 13.52 15.11
CA PRO A 341 -22.93 13.88 14.49
C PRO A 341 -24.03 14.07 15.54
N GLY A 342 -24.72 15.20 15.49
CA GLY A 342 -25.78 15.59 16.42
C GLY A 342 -25.82 17.10 16.63
N SER A 343 -26.77 17.53 17.44
CA SER A 343 -26.96 18.89 17.94
C SER A 343 -26.04 19.22 19.11
N GLU A 344 -25.86 20.52 19.36
CA GLU A 344 -25.25 21.05 20.58
C GLU A 344 -26.23 20.87 21.76
N GLU A 345 -26.28 19.66 22.32
CA GLU A 345 -27.11 19.35 23.48
C GLU A 345 -26.25 19.13 24.73
N TYR A 346 -26.70 19.67 25.86
CA TYR A 346 -25.95 19.63 27.12
C TYR A 346 -25.58 18.21 27.54
N ASN A 347 -26.54 17.27 27.50
CA ASN A 347 -26.30 15.89 27.94
C ASN A 347 -25.24 15.20 27.06
N THR A 348 -25.30 15.39 25.74
CA THR A 348 -24.32 14.84 24.80
C THR A 348 -22.95 15.48 25.01
N LEU A 349 -22.90 16.79 25.21
CA LEU A 349 -21.67 17.50 25.54
C LEU A 349 -21.09 17.05 26.89
N ASP A 350 -21.91 16.83 27.91
CA ASP A 350 -21.46 16.38 29.22
C ASP A 350 -20.77 15.01 29.14
N ILE A 351 -21.41 14.05 28.46
CA ILE A 351 -20.87 12.71 28.24
C ILE A 351 -19.57 12.77 27.43
N THR A 352 -19.56 13.51 26.31
CA THR A 352 -18.43 13.55 25.38
C THR A 352 -17.22 14.31 25.93
N THR A 353 -17.46 15.34 26.74
CA THR A 353 -16.39 16.17 27.31
C THR A 353 -15.83 15.67 28.64
N ARG A 354 -16.37 14.58 29.23
CA ARG A 354 -15.92 14.07 30.53
C ARG A 354 -14.40 13.89 30.63
N LEU A 355 -13.80 13.17 29.67
CA LEU A 355 -12.34 12.98 29.61
C LEU A 355 -11.60 14.31 29.48
N LEU A 356 -12.08 15.19 28.60
CA LEU A 356 -11.46 16.49 28.39
C LEU A 356 -11.46 17.33 29.67
N ARG A 357 -12.57 17.39 30.42
CA ARG A 357 -12.65 18.14 31.67
C ARG A 357 -11.66 17.64 32.72
N GLU A 358 -11.55 16.32 32.88
CA GLU A 358 -10.59 15.69 33.79
C GLU A 358 -9.15 16.06 33.39
N GLU A 359 -8.80 15.96 32.12
CA GLU A 359 -7.46 16.26 31.63
C GLU A 359 -7.11 17.74 31.73
N LEU A 360 -8.06 18.64 31.46
CA LEU A 360 -7.87 20.09 31.63
C LEU A 360 -7.63 20.47 33.09
N TRP A 361 -8.38 19.86 34.02
CA TRP A 361 -8.16 20.06 35.45
C TRP A 361 -6.75 19.61 35.86
N GLN A 362 -6.31 18.44 35.37
CA GLN A 362 -4.95 17.96 35.63
C GLN A 362 -3.89 18.88 35.02
N LEU A 363 -4.06 19.32 33.77
CA LEU A 363 -3.13 20.25 33.11
C LEU A 363 -3.02 21.59 33.86
N LYS A 364 -4.15 22.13 34.33
CA LYS A 364 -4.18 23.41 35.05
C LYS A 364 -3.50 23.33 36.41
N ASN A 365 -3.74 22.26 37.17
CA ASN A 365 -3.31 22.15 38.55
C ASN A 365 -1.98 21.42 38.75
N GLN A 366 -1.70 20.44 37.89
CA GLN A 366 -0.54 19.55 38.01
C GLN A 366 0.49 19.78 36.89
N GLY A 367 0.13 20.45 35.80
CA GLY A 367 1.01 20.59 34.63
C GLY A 367 1.21 19.28 33.86
N LEU A 368 2.26 19.25 33.03
CA LEU A 368 2.65 18.08 32.24
C LEU A 368 4.17 18.02 32.09
N THR A 369 4.79 16.92 32.52
CA THR A 369 6.24 16.72 32.36
C THR A 369 6.52 15.99 31.04
N ILE A 370 7.35 16.58 30.20
CA ILE A 370 7.79 15.97 28.92
C ILE A 370 9.31 16.06 28.85
N GLY A 371 9.98 14.90 28.83
CA GLY A 371 11.41 14.82 29.04
C GLY A 371 11.78 15.39 30.41
N ASN A 372 12.71 16.34 30.43
CA ASN A 372 13.18 16.98 31.67
C ASN A 372 12.49 18.34 31.95
N VAL A 373 11.44 18.69 31.20
CA VAL A 373 10.77 19.99 31.31
C VAL A 373 9.37 19.80 31.86
N HIS A 374 9.05 20.53 32.92
CA HIS A 374 7.73 20.57 33.51
C HIS A 374 6.94 21.77 32.97
N TRP A 375 5.90 21.49 32.16
CA TRP A 375 5.08 22.49 31.50
C TRP A 375 3.87 22.87 32.34
N LYS A 376 3.67 24.18 32.53
CA LYS A 376 2.47 24.78 33.13
C LYS A 376 1.52 25.28 32.05
N PHE A 377 0.22 25.26 32.35
CA PHE A 377 -0.82 25.58 31.37
C PHE A 377 -1.72 26.75 31.79
N GLU A 378 -1.90 27.68 30.86
CA GLU A 378 -2.92 28.71 30.92
C GLU A 378 -4.04 28.32 29.97
N LEU A 379 -5.27 28.22 30.49
CA LEU A 379 -6.41 27.74 29.74
C LEU A 379 -7.37 28.89 29.46
N TYR A 380 -7.76 29.02 28.20
CA TYR A 380 -8.73 29.99 27.72
C TYR A 380 -9.88 29.23 27.07
N PHE A 381 -11.11 29.61 27.38
CA PHE A 381 -12.29 29.09 26.69
C PHE A 381 -12.94 30.22 25.91
N SER A 382 -13.18 29.99 24.62
CA SER A 382 -13.76 30.96 23.71
C SER A 382 -14.52 30.23 22.62
N SER A 383 -15.80 30.54 22.50
CA SER A 383 -16.73 29.94 21.55
C SER A 383 -17.77 30.98 21.13
N ASP A 384 -18.60 30.64 20.14
CA ASP A 384 -19.84 31.37 19.92
C ASP A 384 -20.74 31.30 21.18
N TRP A 385 -21.65 32.25 21.28
CA TRP A 385 -22.47 32.42 22.47
C TRP A 385 -23.37 31.21 22.76
N LYS A 386 -23.90 30.55 21.73
CA LYS A 386 -24.81 29.40 21.87
C LYS A 386 -24.06 28.16 22.36
N PHE A 387 -22.86 27.91 21.85
CA PHE A 387 -22.04 26.81 22.36
C PHE A 387 -21.63 27.08 23.81
N LEU A 388 -21.20 28.31 24.10
CA LEU A 388 -20.72 28.73 25.43
C LEU A 388 -21.79 28.51 26.52
N ILE A 389 -23.00 29.03 26.33
CA ILE A 389 -24.08 28.89 27.32
C ILE A 389 -24.50 27.43 27.49
N THR A 390 -24.48 26.65 26.40
CA THR A 390 -24.86 25.23 26.45
C THR A 390 -23.87 24.51 27.34
N CYS A 391 -22.56 24.69 27.13
CA CYS A 391 -21.54 24.09 28.00
C CYS A 391 -21.65 24.54 29.47
N LEU A 392 -22.12 25.75 29.72
CA LEU A 392 -22.24 26.30 31.07
C LEU A 392 -23.61 26.00 31.73
N GLY A 393 -24.55 25.36 31.01
CA GLY A 393 -25.89 25.06 31.51
C GLY A 393 -26.77 26.30 31.74
N PHE A 394 -26.51 27.41 31.04
CA PHE A 394 -27.31 28.64 31.15
C PHE A 394 -28.62 28.54 30.34
N ASN A 395 -29.55 29.43 30.68
CA ASN A 395 -30.83 29.56 29.98
C ASN A 395 -30.67 30.15 28.56
N SER A 396 -31.72 29.97 27.75
CA SER A 396 -31.90 30.55 26.41
C SER A 396 -31.52 32.04 26.29
N PRO A 397 -31.16 32.54 25.09
CA PRO A 397 -30.87 33.97 24.84
C PRO A 397 -32.02 34.91 25.21
N THR A 398 -33.23 34.35 25.28
CA THR A 398 -34.44 35.08 25.67
C THR A 398 -34.61 35.20 27.19
N SER A 399 -33.72 34.60 28.00
CA SER A 399 -33.78 34.66 29.45
C SER A 399 -33.55 36.06 30.00
N ASN A 400 -34.14 36.35 31.17
CA ASN A 400 -33.88 37.58 31.90
C ASN A 400 -32.40 37.74 32.28
N TYR A 401 -31.69 36.62 32.51
CA TYR A 401 -30.25 36.58 32.75
C TYR A 401 -29.57 35.83 31.61
N PHE A 402 -29.33 36.54 30.51
CA PHE A 402 -28.71 35.97 29.30
C PHE A 402 -27.18 36.11 29.28
N CYS A 403 -26.62 37.02 30.08
CA CYS A 403 -25.18 37.27 30.08
C CYS A 403 -24.45 36.19 30.90
N PRO A 404 -23.48 35.46 30.32
CA PRO A 404 -22.70 34.48 31.05
C PRO A 404 -21.67 35.11 32.01
N TRP A 405 -21.43 36.42 31.88
CA TRP A 405 -20.39 37.13 32.63
C TRP A 405 -20.91 38.08 33.71
N CYS A 406 -22.21 38.38 33.72
CA CYS A 406 -22.80 39.26 34.72
C CYS A 406 -24.24 38.89 35.05
N LEU A 407 -24.72 39.34 36.21
CA LEU A 407 -26.08 39.09 36.70
C LEU A 407 -27.06 40.22 36.34
N ILE A 408 -26.78 40.98 35.27
CA ILE A 408 -27.64 42.09 34.86
C ILE A 408 -28.88 41.53 34.17
N LYS A 409 -30.06 42.01 34.58
CA LYS A 409 -31.32 41.63 33.94
C LYS A 409 -31.48 42.36 32.62
N LYS A 410 -32.10 41.71 31.64
CA LYS A 410 -32.45 42.31 30.34
C LYS A 410 -33.21 43.64 30.46
N ASN A 411 -34.02 43.81 31.50
CA ASN A 411 -34.87 44.98 31.71
C ASN A 411 -34.21 46.08 32.56
N GLN A 412 -32.92 45.97 32.90
CA GLN A 412 -32.18 46.95 33.68
C GLN A 412 -31.32 47.89 32.80
N HIS A 413 -31.53 47.86 31.48
CA HIS A 413 -30.85 48.72 30.50
C HIS A 413 -31.82 49.66 29.81
#